data_AF-A0A3D5IZ81-F1
#
_entry.id   AF-A0A3D5IZ81-F1
#
_cell.length_a   1.000
_cell.length_b   1.000
_cell.length_c   1.000
_cell.angle_alpha   90.00
_cell.angle_beta   90.00
_cell.angle_gamma   90.00
#
_symmetry.space_group_name_H-M   'P 1'
#
loop_
_entity.id
_entity.type
_entity.pdbx_description
1 polymer ?
#
loop_
_entity_poly.entity_id
_entity_poly.type
_entity_poly.pdbx_seq_one_letter_code
_entity_poly.pdbx_strand_id
1 'polypeptide(L)' 'MTAIKDIGQALQERRHHMHITQKQLADMADIGINTLYKIETGQANPTIESLQKIADVLGMEISLQIKKI' A
#
# COMPACT_ATOMS: atom_id res chain seq x y z
N MET A 1 1.27 16.07 -7.56
CA MET A 1 0.75 15.03 -6.64
C MET A 1 0.25 13.91 -7.52
N THR A 2 0.98 12.80 -7.54
CA THR A 2 0.67 11.62 -8.35
C THR A 2 -0.08 10.64 -7.45
N ALA A 3 -1.22 10.11 -7.91
CA ALA A 3 -2.07 9.20 -7.14
C ALA A 3 -1.33 8.02 -6.48
N ILE A 4 -0.24 7.56 -7.10
CA ILE A 4 0.66 6.52 -6.58
C ILE A 4 1.27 6.93 -5.23
N LYS A 5 1.67 8.19 -5.07
CA LYS A 5 2.27 8.70 -3.83
C LYS A 5 1.23 8.76 -2.71
N ASP A 6 0.01 9.18 -3.03
CA ASP A 6 -1.07 9.28 -2.06
C ASP A 6 -1.48 7.89 -1.54
N ILE A 7 -1.55 6.90 -2.43
CA ILE A 7 -1.77 5.48 -2.07
C ILE A 7 -0.62 4.97 -1.19
N GLY A 8 0.63 5.20 -1.58
CA GLY A 8 1.80 4.79 -0.82
C GLY A 8 1.81 5.34 0.61
N GLN A 9 1.48 6.62 0.77
CA GLN A 9 1.37 7.25 2.10
C GLN A 9 0.23 6.64 2.92
N ALA A 10 -0.95 6.42 2.34
CA ALA A 10 -2.08 5.81 3.06
C ALA A 10 -1.74 4.40 3.59
N LEU A 11 -1.06 3.58 2.78
CA LEU A 11 -0.59 2.25 3.20
C LEU A 11 0.45 2.36 4.33
N GLN A 12 1.41 3.28 4.19
CA GLN A 12 2.44 3.51 5.20
C GLN A 12 1.83 3.95 6.54
N GLU A 13 0.91 4.91 6.52
CA GLU A 13 0.21 5.40 7.71
C GLU A 13 -0.55 4.28 8.39
N ARG A 14 -1.33 3.49 7.62
CA ARG A 14 -2.05 2.35 8.16
C ARG A 14 -1.12 1.31 8.79
N ARG A 15 0.01 1.02 8.14
CA ARG A 15 1.05 0.13 8.67
C ARG A 15 1.56 0.62 10.03
N HIS A 16 1.80 1.92 10.17
CA HIS A 16 2.22 2.51 11.45
C HIS A 16 1.14 2.40 12.54
N HIS A 17 -0.14 2.57 12.19
CA HIS A 17 -1.26 2.34 13.12
C HIS A 17 -1.37 0.88 13.61
N MET A 18 -0.94 -0.08 12.79
CA MET A 18 -0.91 -1.50 13.17
C MET A 18 0.37 -1.90 13.91
N HIS A 19 1.32 -0.98 14.09
CA HIS A 19 2.62 -1.23 14.74
C HIS A 19 3.44 -2.37 14.12
N ILE A 20 3.32 -2.58 12.80
CA ILE A 20 4.10 -3.58 12.07
C ILE A 20 5.21 -2.92 11.23
N THR A 21 6.30 -3.65 11.06
CA THR A 21 7.44 -3.26 10.22
C THR A 21 7.13 -3.48 8.74
N GLN A 22 7.87 -2.80 7.84
CA GLN A 22 7.79 -3.09 6.39
C GLN A 22 8.09 -4.56 6.09
N LYS A 23 9.05 -5.17 6.78
CA LYS A 23 9.37 -6.58 6.59
C LYS A 23 8.18 -7.47 6.93
N GLN A 24 7.55 -7.25 8.08
CA GLN A 24 6.36 -8.02 8.48
C GLN A 24 5.22 -7.86 7.48
N LEU A 25 4.93 -6.64 7.03
CA LEU A 25 3.89 -6.41 6.02
C LEU A 25 4.24 -7.12 4.70
N ALA A 26 5.49 -7.03 4.26
CA ALA A 26 5.96 -7.68 3.04
C ALA A 26 5.83 -9.21 3.12
N ASP A 27 6.24 -9.81 4.24
CA ASP A 27 6.13 -11.23 4.50
C ASP A 27 4.66 -11.69 4.56
N MET A 28 3.78 -10.91 5.21
CA MET A 28 2.34 -11.22 5.31
C MET A 28 1.58 -11.06 3.98
N ALA A 29 1.98 -10.08 3.16
CA ALA A 29 1.35 -9.81 1.86
C ALA A 29 1.98 -10.62 0.71
N ASP A 30 2.97 -11.48 1.00
CA ASP A 30 3.72 -12.26 0.02
C ASP A 30 4.31 -11.38 -1.10
N ILE A 31 4.96 -10.29 -0.71
CA ILE A 31 5.64 -9.37 -1.63
C ILE A 31 7.08 -9.12 -1.19
N GLY A 32 7.94 -8.77 -2.14
CA GLY A 32 9.30 -8.35 -1.83
C GLY A 32 9.32 -7.06 -1.01
N ILE A 33 10.13 -7.02 0.07
CA ILE A 33 10.31 -5.82 0.90
C ILE A 33 10.73 -4.58 0.10
N ASN A 34 11.57 -4.76 -0.92
CA ASN A 34 11.99 -3.68 -1.83
C ASN A 34 10.82 -3.17 -2.68
N THR A 35 9.90 -4.04 -3.06
CA THR A 35 8.68 -3.68 -3.79
C THR A 35 7.78 -2.84 -2.89
N LEU A 36 7.53 -3.30 -1.66
CA LEU A 36 6.76 -2.54 -0.67
C LEU A 36 7.37 -1.16 -0.41
N TYR A 37 8.69 -1.07 -0.22
CA TYR A 37 9.38 0.20 -0.02
C TYR A 37 9.16 1.17 -1.20
N LYS A 38 9.30 0.68 -2.44
CA LYS A 38 9.07 1.51 -3.63
C LYS A 38 7.60 1.93 -3.77
N ILE A 39 6.66 1.11 -3.31
CA ILE A 39 5.24 1.47 -3.27
C ILE A 39 5.00 2.58 -2.24
N GLU A 40 5.45 2.41 -0.99
CA GLU A 40 5.28 3.41 0.08
C GLU A 40 5.94 4.76 -0.27
N THR A 41 7.06 4.74 -0.98
CA THR A 41 7.76 5.96 -1.43
C THR A 41 7.25 6.55 -2.76
N GLY A 42 6.27 5.91 -3.40
CA GLY A 42 5.71 6.33 -4.69
C GLY A 42 6.65 6.17 -5.90
N GLN A 43 7.70 5.34 -5.76
CA GLN A 43 8.69 5.06 -6.80
C GLN A 43 8.33 3.88 -7.70
N ALA A 44 7.34 3.06 -7.31
CA ALA A 44 6.83 1.96 -8.12
C ALA A 44 5.35 2.16 -8.46
N ASN A 45 4.95 1.69 -9.64
CA ASN A 45 3.55 1.53 -10.01
C ASN A 45 3.13 0.07 -9.75
N PRO A 46 2.54 -0.25 -8.58
CA PRO A 46 2.13 -1.61 -8.29
C PRO A 46 0.97 -2.07 -9.16
N THR A 47 0.87 -3.38 -9.36
CA THR A 47 -0.36 -3.98 -9.89
C THR A 47 -1.48 -3.87 -8.87
N ILE A 48 -2.73 -3.87 -9.34
CA ILE A 48 -3.91 -3.92 -8.46
C ILE A 48 -3.84 -5.15 -7.54
N GLU A 49 -3.39 -6.29 -8.05
CA GLU A 49 -3.20 -7.51 -7.24
C GLU A 49 -2.23 -7.29 -6.07
N SER A 50 -1.09 -6.64 -6.31
CA SER A 50 -0.13 -6.33 -5.23
C SER A 50 -0.72 -5.38 -4.21
N LEU A 51 -1.44 -4.35 -4.67
CA LEU A 51 -2.14 -3.42 -3.77
C LEU A 51 -3.19 -4.15 -2.93
N GLN A 52 -3.93 -5.08 -3.53
CA GLN A 52 -4.97 -5.83 -2.86
C GLN A 52 -4.39 -6.73 -1.77
N LYS A 53 -3.31 -7.46 -2.05
CA LYS A 53 -2.61 -8.26 -1.02
C LYS A 53 -2.17 -7.42 0.18
N ILE A 54 -1.61 -6.23 -0.08
CA ILE A 54 -1.20 -5.31 0.99
C ILE A 54 -2.43 -4.79 1.75
N ALA A 55 -3.47 -4.37 1.03
CA ALA A 55 -4.69 -3.84 1.61
C ALA A 55 -5.39 -4.88 2.51
N ASP A 56 -5.49 -6.13 2.05
CA ASP A 56 -6.10 -7.23 2.80
C ASP A 56 -5.39 -7.47 4.14
N VAL A 57 -4.05 -7.48 4.14
CA VAL A 57 -3.24 -7.60 5.37
C VAL A 57 -3.44 -6.41 6.31
N LEU A 58 -3.57 -5.20 5.75
CA LEU A 58 -3.79 -3.98 6.51
C LEU A 58 -5.25 -3.78 6.95
N GLY A 59 -6.17 -4.67 6.56
CA GLY A 59 -7.60 -4.54 6.78
C GLY A 59 -8.19 -3.32 6.08
N MET A 60 -7.72 -3.03 4.87
CA MET A 60 -8.15 -1.93 4.01
C MET A 60 -8.88 -2.48 2.79
N GLU A 61 -9.74 -1.65 2.20
CA GLU A 61 -10.46 -1.96 0.97
C GLU A 61 -10.11 -0.94 -0.11
N ILE A 62 -9.86 -1.43 -1.33
CA ILE A 62 -9.65 -0.57 -2.50
C ILE A 62 -11.02 -0.28 -3.12
N SER A 63 -11.44 0.99 -3.12
CA SER A 63 -12.70 1.42 -3.71
C SER A 63 -12.50 2.60 -4.68
N LEU A 64 -13.35 2.66 -5.71
CA LEU A 64 -13.41 3.77 -6.65
C LEU A 64 -14.66 4.59 -6.36
N GLN A 65 -14.50 5.91 -6.30
CA GLN A 65 -15.59 6.85 -6.05
C GLN A 65 -15.73 7.83 -7.20
N ILE A 66 -16.95 8.32 -7.44
CA ILE A 66 -17.19 9.34 -8.46
C ILE A 66 -16.48 10.62 -8.05
N LYS A 67 -15.60 11.13 -8.93
CA LYS A 67 -14.93 12.41 -8.73
C LYS A 67 -15.97 13.53 -8.71
N LYS A 68 -16.20 14.12 -7.54
CA LYS A 68 -16.97 15.36 -7.42
C LYS A 68 -16.10 16.50 -7.97
N ILE A 69 -16.61 17.19 -8.99
CA ILE A 69 -16.02 18.38 -9.60
C ILE A 69 -16.47 19.58 -8.78
#